data_AF-A0A485A2I8-F1
#
_entry.id   AF-A0A485A2I8-F1
#
_cell.length_a   1.000
_cell.length_b   1.000
_cell.length_c   1.000
_cell.angle_alpha   90.00
_cell.angle_beta   90.00
_cell.angle_gamma   90.00
#
_symmetry.space_group_name_H-M   'P 1'
#
loop_
_entity.id
_entity.type
_entity.pdbx_description
1 polymer ?
#
loop_
_entity_poly.entity_id
_entity_poly.type
_entity_poly.pdbx_seq_one_letter_code
_entity_poly.pdbx_strand_id
1 'polypeptide(L)'
;MQKAKADYQQGNYRWVAQVTSKIVFADPKNQDARNLEADALEQLGYQAEAGTWRNFYLTGAQELRNGVQKLPTPNTAKSGYRAGNDAGNVL
;
A
#
# COMPACT_ATOMS: atom_id res chain seq x y z
N MET A 1 16.27 -0.10 -15.19
CA MET A 1 15.61 1.22 -15.13
C MET A 1 15.09 1.72 -16.48
N GLN A 2 15.90 1.77 -17.56
CA GLN A 2 15.43 2.29 -18.87
C GLN A 2 14.19 1.57 -19.42
N LYS A 3 14.19 0.23 -19.45
CA LYS A 3 13.04 -0.55 -19.93
C LYS A 3 11.77 -0.30 -19.11
N ALA A 4 11.88 -0.25 -17.79
CA ALA A 4 10.74 0.04 -16.91
C ALA A 4 10.15 1.45 -17.15
N LYS A 5 10.99 2.46 -17.44
CA LYS A 5 10.51 3.80 -17.82
C LYS A 5 9.78 3.79 -19.18
N ALA A 6 10.27 3.01 -20.14
CA ALA A 6 9.59 2.85 -21.44
C ALA A 6 8.25 2.13 -21.29
N ASP A 7 8.21 1.05 -20.49
CA ASP A 7 6.97 0.32 -20.19
C ASP A 7 5.95 1.24 -19.46
N TYR A 8 6.42 2.13 -18.59
CA TYR A 8 5.57 3.13 -17.94
C TYR A 8 4.93 4.10 -18.94
N GLN A 9 5.70 4.61 -19.89
CA GLN A 9 5.20 5.50 -20.94
C GLN A 9 4.18 4.81 -21.86
N GLN A 10 4.24 3.48 -21.97
CA GLN A 10 3.27 2.68 -22.73
C GLN A 10 2.00 2.34 -21.93
N GLY A 11 1.90 2.78 -20.67
CA GLY A 11 0.77 2.49 -19.81
C GLY A 11 0.80 1.11 -19.15
N ASN A 12 1.93 0.39 -19.21
CA ASN A 12 2.08 -0.94 -18.64
C ASN A 12 2.31 -0.90 -17.12
N TYR A 13 1.52 -0.12 -16.39
CA TYR A 13 1.76 0.21 -14.97
C TYR A 13 1.86 -1.02 -14.06
N ARG A 14 1.05 -2.06 -14.29
CA ARG A 14 1.12 -3.31 -13.51
C ARG A 14 2.48 -4.01 -13.64
N TRP A 15 3.01 -4.03 -14.86
CA TRP A 15 4.32 -4.63 -15.15
C TRP A 15 5.45 -3.78 -14.57
N VAL A 16 5.36 -2.46 -14.72
CA VAL A 16 6.35 -1.52 -14.16
C VAL A 16 6.45 -1.70 -12.65
N ALA A 17 5.32 -1.67 -11.94
CA ALA A 17 5.28 -1.86 -10.49
C ALA A 17 5.95 -3.18 -10.07
N GLN A 18 5.71 -4.28 -10.79
CA GLN A 18 6.32 -5.57 -10.49
C GLN A 18 7.85 -5.55 -10.67
N VAL A 19 8.36 -4.94 -11.74
CA VAL A 19 9.79 -4.89 -12.02
C VAL A 19 10.50 -3.93 -11.07
N THR A 20 9.93 -2.75 -10.83
CA THR A 20 10.51 -1.76 -9.91
C THR A 20 10.51 -2.26 -8.48
N SER A 21 9.46 -2.96 -8.04
CA SER A 21 9.41 -3.59 -6.72
C SER A 21 10.59 -4.53 -6.50
N LYS A 22 10.93 -5.38 -7.48
CA LYS A 22 12.12 -6.25 -7.39
C LYS A 22 13.42 -5.46 -7.23
N ILE A 23 13.54 -4.31 -7.89
CA ILE A 23 14.71 -3.43 -7.79
C ILE A 23 14.76 -2.78 -6.40
N VAL A 24 13.64 -2.26 -5.89
CA VAL A 24 13.54 -1.67 -4.55
C VAL A 24 13.83 -2.72 -3.45
N PHE A 25 13.36 -3.94 -3.62
CA PHE A 25 13.68 -5.05 -2.72
C PHE A 25 15.18 -5.40 -2.75
N ALA A 26 15.84 -5.33 -3.91
CA ALA A 26 17.27 -5.59 -4.04
C ALA A 26 18.13 -4.43 -3.53
N ASP A 27 17.70 -3.20 -3.78
CA ASP A 27 18.35 -1.96 -3.34
C ASP A 27 17.29 -0.95 -2.85
N PRO A 28 16.98 -0.95 -1.53
CA PRO A 28 15.96 -0.08 -0.96
C PRO A 28 16.36 1.40 -0.94
N LYS A 29 17.62 1.73 -1.24
CA LYS A 29 18.10 3.11 -1.34
C LYS A 29 17.99 3.67 -2.75
N ASN A 30 17.58 2.85 -3.72
CA ASN A 30 17.41 3.28 -5.10
C ASN A 30 16.18 4.19 -5.25
N GLN A 31 16.41 5.50 -5.11
CA GLN A 31 15.34 6.49 -5.14
C GLN A 31 14.61 6.52 -6.49
N ASP A 32 15.32 6.31 -7.60
CA ASP A 32 14.71 6.27 -8.94
C ASP A 32 13.72 5.10 -9.06
N ALA A 33 14.06 3.92 -8.51
CA ALA A 33 13.19 2.75 -8.55
C ALA A 33 11.96 2.95 -7.66
N ARG A 34 12.15 3.52 -6.47
CA ARG A 34 11.06 3.85 -5.55
C ARG A 34 10.10 4.88 -6.15
N ASN A 35 10.63 5.92 -6.80
CA ASN A 35 9.83 6.94 -7.44
C ASN A 35 9.02 6.34 -8.60
N LEU A 36 9.66 5.55 -9.47
CA LEU A 36 8.96 4.93 -10.60
C LEU A 36 7.90 3.90 -10.16
N GLU A 37 8.16 3.15 -9.08
CA GLU A 37 7.17 2.26 -8.48
C GLU A 37 5.99 3.06 -7.91
N ALA A 38 6.26 4.15 -7.18
CA ALA A 38 5.23 5.02 -6.63
C ALA A 38 4.34 5.62 -7.73
N ASP A 39 4.95 6.10 -8.82
CA ASP A 39 4.21 6.65 -9.97
C ASP A 39 3.33 5.58 -10.62
N ALA A 40 3.84 4.35 -10.79
CA ALA A 40 3.08 3.23 -11.35
C ALA A 40 1.89 2.83 -10.45
N LEU A 41 2.09 2.76 -9.13
CA LEU A 41 1.02 2.47 -8.18
C LEU A 41 -0.02 3.60 -8.17
N GLU A 42 0.38 4.86 -8.25
CA GLU A 42 -0.53 6.00 -8.32
C GLU A 42 -1.46 5.92 -9.53
N GLN A 43 -0.91 5.58 -10.71
CA GLN A 43 -1.70 5.35 -11.92
C GLN A 43 -2.68 4.17 -11.77
N LEU A 44 -2.26 3.08 -11.13
CA LEU A 44 -3.16 1.95 -10.83
C LEU A 44 -4.25 2.33 -9.83
N GLY A 45 -3.94 3.18 -8.86
CA GLY A 45 -4.90 3.72 -7.89
C GLY A 45 -5.93 4.64 -8.54
N TYR A 46 -5.54 5.42 -9.54
CA TYR A 46 -6.47 6.22 -10.33
C TYR A 46 -7.42 5.36 -11.16
N GLN A 47 -6.93 4.27 -11.76
CA GLN A 47 -7.73 3.34 -12.54
C GLN A 47 -8.57 2.37 -11.71
N ALA A 48 -8.29 2.22 -10.41
CA ALA A 48 -9.00 1.28 -9.55
C ALA A 48 -10.45 1.71 -9.32
N GLU A 49 -11.40 0.87 -9.73
CA GLU A 49 -12.84 1.08 -9.49
C GLU A 49 -13.22 0.84 -8.02
N ALA A 50 -12.55 -0.13 -7.38
CA ALA A 50 -12.78 -0.47 -5.99
C ALA A 50 -11.95 0.41 -5.04
N GLY A 51 -12.64 1.10 -4.12
CA GLY A 51 -12.00 2.02 -3.16
C GLY A 51 -10.90 1.39 -2.31
N THR A 52 -11.06 0.11 -1.94
CA THR A 52 -10.03 -0.64 -1.21
C THR A 52 -8.72 -0.73 -2.00
N TRP A 53 -8.79 -1.06 -3.29
CA TRP A 53 -7.62 -1.19 -4.15
C TRP A 53 -6.94 0.17 -4.36
N ARG A 54 -7.73 1.23 -4.57
CA ARG A 54 -7.21 2.60 -4.61
C ARG A 54 -6.42 2.94 -3.34
N ASN A 55 -6.99 2.66 -2.17
CA ASN A 55 -6.32 2.97 -0.90
C ASN A 55 -5.00 2.21 -0.76
N PHE A 56 -4.95 0.93 -1.13
CA PHE A 56 -3.71 0.15 -1.09
C PHE A 56 -2.64 0.74 -2.01
N TYR A 57 -3.00 1.06 -3.25
CA TYR A 57 -2.05 1.61 -4.22
C TYR A 57 -1.51 2.98 -3.81
N LEU A 58 -2.39 3.90 -3.38
CA LEU A 58 -1.98 5.25 -2.97
C LEU A 58 -1.16 5.23 -1.67
N THR A 59 -1.50 4.36 -0.72
CA THR A 59 -0.70 4.20 0.52
C THR A 59 0.69 3.66 0.18
N GLY A 60 0.79 2.64 -0.67
CA GLY A 60 2.08 2.10 -1.13
C GLY A 60 2.94 3.15 -1.84
N ALA A 61 2.33 3.96 -2.73
CA ALA A 61 3.02 5.07 -3.39
C ALA A 61 3.55 6.12 -2.38
N GLN A 62 2.76 6.46 -1.37
CA GLN A 62 3.15 7.40 -0.33
C GLN A 62 4.32 6.88 0.52
N GLU A 63 4.30 5.61 0.91
CA GLU A 63 5.39 4.98 1.67
C GLU A 63 6.67 4.85 0.84
N LEU A 64 6.56 4.56 -0.45
CA LEU A 64 7.71 4.52 -1.34
C LEU A 64 8.38 5.89 -1.49
N ARG A 65 7.63 7.00 -1.46
CA ARG A 65 8.19 8.36 -1.54
C ARG A 65 8.73 8.86 -0.19
N ASN A 66 7.99 8.65 0.89
CA ASN A 66 8.24 9.31 2.18
C ASN A 66 8.81 8.36 3.26
N GLY A 67 8.90 7.06 2.97
CA GLY A 67 9.13 6.03 3.97
C GLY A 67 7.86 5.71 4.77
N VAL A 68 7.90 4.57 5.48
CA VAL A 68 6.80 4.13 6.35
C VAL A 68 6.68 5.08 7.54
N GLN A 69 5.55 5.80 7.61
CA GLN A 69 5.24 6.69 8.72
C GLN A 69 4.84 5.85 9.93
N LYS A 70 5.63 5.91 11.01
CA LYS A 70 5.28 5.28 12.28
C LYS A 70 4.26 6.14 13.01
N LEU A 71 2.98 5.91 12.72
CA LEU A 71 1.89 6.53 13.47
C LEU A 71 1.70 5.81 14.81
N PRO A 72 1.25 6.52 15.88
CA PRO A 72 0.90 5.89 17.14
C PRO A 72 -0.25 4.90 16.91
N THR A 73 0.05 3.61 16.96
CA THR A 73 -0.99 2.56 16.97
C THR A 73 -1.44 2.32 18.41
N PRO A 74 -2.75 2.29 18.70
CA PRO A 74 -3.24 1.92 20.02
C PRO A 74 -2.70 0.53 20.41
N ASN A 75 -2.04 0.41 21.56
CA ASN A 75 -1.56 -0.88 22.09
C ASN A 75 -2.69 -1.72 22.71
N THR A 76 -3.92 -1.52 22.26
CA THR A 76 -5.11 -2.19 22.76
C THR A 76 -5.66 -3.08 21.67
N ALA A 77 -5.30 -4.37 21.74
CA ALA A 77 -6.27 -5.39 21.35
C ALA A 77 -7.53 -5.10 22.19
N LYS A 78 -8.63 -4.70 21.57
CA LYS A 78 -9.90 -4.51 22.30
C LYS A 78 -10.36 -5.87 22.82
N SER A 79 -9.85 -6.29 23.97
CA SER A 79 -10.44 -7.31 24.82
C SER A 79 -11.67 -6.70 25.46
N GLY A 80 -12.75 -6.57 24.69
CA GLY A 80 -13.93 -5.79 25.06
C GLY A 80 -15.27 -6.39 24.63
N TYR A 81 -15.32 -7.64 24.16
CA TYR A 81 -16.57 -8.39 24.11
C TYR A 81 -16.81 -9.04 25.47
N ARG A 82 -17.27 -8.27 26.47
CA ARG A 82 -17.93 -8.76 27.71
C ARG A 82 -18.33 -7.60 28.62
N ALA A 83 -19.34 -6.84 28.22
CA ALA A 83 -20.13 -6.03 29.15
C ALA A 83 -21.43 -5.61 28.43
N GLY A 84 -22.53 -6.35 28.64
CA GLY A 84 -23.83 -5.79 28.27
C GLY A 84 -24.99 -6.74 27.95
N ASN A 85 -25.09 -7.93 28.55
CA ASN A 85 -26.24 -8.86 28.42
C ASN A 85 -25.88 -10.13 29.23
N ASP A 86 -26.57 -10.61 30.27
CA ASP A 86 -27.99 -10.60 30.58
C ASP A 86 -28.19 -10.73 32.10
N ALA A 87 -28.94 -9.80 32.70
CA ALA A 87 -29.65 -10.06 33.94
C ALA A 87 -30.98 -10.72 33.58
N GLY A 88 -31.11 -12.02 33.88
CA GLY A 88 -32.39 -12.73 33.83
C GLY A 88 -32.33 -14.09 33.14
N ASN A 89 -32.71 -15.12 33.91
CA ASN A 89 -33.27 -16.40 33.45
C ASN A 89 -32.28 -17.55 33.14
N VAL A 90 -31.93 -18.36 34.16
CA VAL A 90 -32.27 -19.81 34.22
C VAL A 90 -31.95 -20.40 35.60
N LEU A 91 -33.02 -20.91 36.24
CA LEU A 91 -33.15 -21.86 37.38
C LEU A 91 -32.37 -21.59 38.67
#